data_AF-A0A9D2IRI3-F1
#
_entry.id   AF-A0A9D2IRI3-F1
#
_cell.length_a   1.000
_cell.length_b   1.000
_cell.length_c   1.000
_cell.angle_alpha   90.00
_cell.angle_beta   90.00
_cell.angle_gamma   90.00
#
_symmetry.space_group_name_H-M   'P 1'
#
loop_
_entity.id
_entity.type
_entity.pdbx_description
1 polymer ?
#
loop_
_entity_poly.entity_id
_entity_poly.type
_entity_poly.pdbx_seq_one_letter_code
_entity_poly.pdbx_strand_id
1 'polypeptide(L)'
;MVSGTYLIALQTPMGLERGLLTLQESGGVLSGSIQTRGRISRFTGGRCSGDGDGAQFSFQGILSLGLVKIPYTARGTVRGDALDAVADTRYGSFPLRGQRHGQNVG
;
A
#
# COMPACT_ATOMS: atom_id res chain seq x y z
N MET A 1 -11.22 -2.47 9.35
CA MET A 1 -10.58 -3.70 8.80
C MET A 1 -9.56 -3.30 7.75
N VAL A 2 -8.34 -3.85 7.80
CA VAL A 2 -7.25 -3.48 6.87
C VAL A 2 -7.37 -4.20 5.51
N SER A 3 -7.91 -5.42 5.48
CA SER A 3 -8.07 -6.23 4.26
C SER A 3 -8.97 -5.52 3.24
N GLY A 4 -8.59 -5.54 1.97
CA GLY A 4 -9.35 -4.95 0.87
C GLY A 4 -8.46 -4.47 -0.26
N THR A 5 -9.08 -4.01 -1.33
CA THR A 5 -8.41 -3.34 -2.45
C THR A 5 -8.63 -1.84 -2.35
N TYR A 6 -7.55 -1.07 -2.51
CA TYR A 6 -7.54 0.38 -2.42
C TYR A 6 -7.05 0.98 -3.74
N LEU A 7 -7.77 1.97 -4.26
CA LEU A 7 -7.24 2.89 -5.26
C LEU A 7 -6.23 3.79 -4.55
N ILE A 8 -4.96 3.73 -4.96
CA ILE A 8 -3.87 4.45 -4.32
C ILE A 8 -3.27 5.53 -5.21
N ALA A 9 -2.74 6.55 -4.55
CA ALA A 9 -2.02 7.69 -5.10
C ALA A 9 -0.72 7.86 -4.31
N LEU A 10 0.42 7.57 -4.95
CA LEU A 10 1.76 7.68 -4.41
C LEU A 10 2.44 8.94 -4.98
N GLN A 11 2.81 9.88 -4.11
CA GLN A 11 3.51 11.08 -4.51
C GLN A 11 5.02 10.81 -4.54
N THR A 12 5.58 10.69 -5.75
CA THR A 12 7.02 10.53 -5.95
C THR A 12 7.67 11.86 -6.39
N PRO A 13 9.01 11.98 -6.34
CA PRO A 13 9.70 13.14 -6.90
C PRO A 13 9.47 13.33 -8.40
N MET A 14 9.13 12.26 -9.13
CA MET A 14 8.87 12.30 -10.58
C MET A 14 7.41 12.64 -10.91
N GLY A 15 6.55 12.74 -9.90
CA GLY A 15 5.12 13.00 -10.05
C GLY A 15 4.22 12.01 -9.32
N LEU A 16 2.93 12.15 -9.56
CA LEU A 16 1.88 11.34 -8.94
C LEU A 16 1.72 10.01 -9.68
N GLU A 17 1.94 8.90 -8.97
CA GLU A 17 1.70 7.55 -9.46
C GLU A 17 0.37 7.01 -8.91
N ARG A 18 -0.48 6.48 -9.78
CA ARG A 18 -1.76 5.86 -9.39
C ARG A 18 -1.72 4.34 -9.56
N GLY A 19 -2.46 3.64 -8.71
CA GLY A 19 -2.48 2.18 -8.75
C GLY A 19 -3.56 1.55 -7.87
N LEU A 20 -3.45 0.24 -7.71
CA LEU A 20 -4.23 -0.56 -6.77
C LEU A 20 -3.31 -1.17 -5.73
N LEU A 21 -3.70 -1.10 -4.46
CA LEU A 21 -3.09 -1.87 -3.37
C LEU A 21 -4.11 -2.89 -2.88
N THR A 22 -3.77 -4.16 -2.95
CA THR A 22 -4.58 -5.24 -2.36
C THR A 22 -3.92 -5.69 -1.08
N LEU A 23 -4.66 -5.68 0.01
CA LEU A 23 -4.26 -6.11 1.34
C LEU A 23 -5.11 -7.30 1.79
N GLN A 24 -4.48 -8.33 2.31
CA GLN A 24 -5.11 -9.49 2.94
C GLN A 24 -4.41 -9.75 4.27
N GLU A 25 -5.16 -9.53 5.35
CA GLU A 25 -4.73 -9.77 6.72
C GLU A 25 -5.27 -11.10 7.22
N SER A 26 -4.41 -11.84 7.92
CA SER A 26 -4.76 -13.07 8.62
C SER A 26 -3.83 -13.26 9.82
N GLY A 27 -4.38 -13.12 11.03
CA GLY A 27 -3.65 -13.39 12.28
C GLY A 27 -2.46 -12.45 12.52
N GLY A 28 -2.59 -11.16 12.18
CA GLY A 28 -1.56 -10.14 12.29
C GLY A 28 -0.51 -10.15 11.17
N VAL A 29 -0.61 -11.09 10.23
CA VAL A 29 0.22 -11.16 9.03
C VAL A 29 -0.51 -10.50 7.87
N LEU A 30 0.18 -9.61 7.16
CA LEU A 30 -0.35 -8.93 6.00
C LEU A 30 0.33 -9.46 4.74
N SER A 31 -0.47 -9.79 3.74
CA SER A 31 -0.02 -10.20 2.41
C SER A 31 -0.78 -9.42 1.34
N GLY A 32 -0.27 -9.41 0.11
CA GLY A 32 -0.92 -8.66 -0.95
C GLY A 32 0.00 -8.22 -2.08
N SER A 33 -0.47 -7.23 -2.83
CA SER A 33 0.22 -6.73 -4.00
C SER A 33 -0.07 -5.26 -4.26
N ILE A 34 0.84 -4.64 -5.01
CA ILE A 34 0.67 -3.32 -5.60
C ILE A 34 0.64 -3.48 -7.11
N GLN A 35 -0.36 -2.87 -7.74
CA GLN A 35 -0.47 -2.75 -9.19
C GLN A 35 -0.32 -1.28 -9.59
N THR A 36 0.72 -0.97 -10.38
CA THR A 36 0.94 0.36 -10.95
C THR A 36 1.38 0.22 -12.39
N ARG A 37 0.91 1.09 -13.30
CA ARG A 37 1.30 1.07 -14.73
C ARG A 37 1.20 -0.32 -15.40
N GLY A 38 0.17 -1.09 -15.06
CA GLY A 38 -0.04 -2.45 -15.58
C GLY A 38 0.89 -3.54 -15.02
N ARG A 39 1.79 -3.22 -14.09
CA ARG A 39 2.67 -4.18 -13.42
C ARG A 39 2.17 -4.49 -12.02
N ILE A 40 2.17 -5.76 -11.66
CA ILE A 40 1.82 -6.24 -10.32
C ILE A 40 3.09 -6.69 -9.62
N SER A 41 3.32 -6.20 -8.40
CA SER A 41 4.39 -6.66 -7.51
C SER A 41 3.79 -7.09 -6.17
N ARG A 42 4.17 -8.27 -5.68
CA ARG A 42 3.87 -8.68 -4.31
C ARG A 42 4.82 -7.95 -3.34
N PHE A 43 4.31 -7.58 -2.19
CA PHE A 43 5.14 -7.10 -1.08
C PHE A 43 5.47 -8.25 -0.13
N THR A 44 6.43 -8.04 0.75
CA THR A 44 6.89 -9.01 1.74
C THR A 44 6.91 -8.40 3.14
N GLY A 45 7.10 -9.24 4.16
CA GLY A 45 7.26 -8.79 5.55
C GLY A 45 6.05 -8.07 6.12
N GLY A 46 4.86 -8.28 5.56
CA GLY A 46 3.68 -7.53 5.92
C GLY A 46 3.17 -7.87 7.33
N ARG A 47 2.87 -6.84 8.11
CA ARG A 47 2.33 -6.93 9.47
C ARG A 47 1.16 -5.98 9.63
N CYS A 48 0.19 -6.39 10.44
CA CYS A 48 -0.91 -5.55 10.88
C CYS A 48 -1.02 -5.61 12.40
N SER A 49 -1.29 -4.47 13.02
CA SER A 49 -1.52 -4.37 14.46
C SER A 49 -2.76 -3.52 14.73
N GLY A 50 -3.56 -3.96 15.70
CA GLY A 50 -4.87 -3.39 15.98
C GLY A 50 -5.97 -3.97 15.10
N ASP A 51 -7.16 -4.05 15.67
CA ASP A 51 -8.40 -4.43 15.02
C ASP A 51 -9.32 -3.20 14.84
N GLY A 52 -10.26 -3.29 13.90
CA GLY A 52 -11.25 -2.23 13.70
C GLY A 52 -10.75 -1.01 12.92
N ASP A 53 -11.09 0.17 13.45
CA ASP A 53 -10.81 1.49 12.86
C ASP A 53 -9.48 2.04 13.39
N GLY A 54 -8.62 2.55 12.51
CA GLY A 54 -7.28 2.98 12.89
C GLY A 54 -6.23 1.87 12.95
N ALA A 55 -6.51 0.71 12.35
CA ALA A 55 -5.55 -0.39 12.25
C ALA A 55 -4.27 0.06 11.52
N GLN A 56 -3.12 -0.31 12.08
CA GLN A 56 -1.81 0.06 11.55
C GLN A 56 -1.21 -1.10 10.76
N PHE A 57 -0.48 -0.78 9.70
CA PHE A 57 0.21 -1.79 8.90
C PHE A 57 1.64 -1.38 8.55
N SER A 58 2.43 -2.38 8.22
CA SER A 58 3.72 -2.20 7.54
C SER A 58 3.98 -3.32 6.54
N PHE A 59 4.76 -3.05 5.50
CA PHE A 59 5.28 -4.05 4.56
C PHE A 59 6.47 -3.51 3.77
N GLN A 60 7.18 -4.37 3.06
CA GLN A 60 8.34 -4.02 2.23
C GLN A 60 8.09 -4.38 0.77
N GLY A 61 8.65 -3.60 -0.15
CA GLY A 61 8.56 -3.91 -1.56
C GLY A 61 9.59 -3.19 -2.41
N ILE A 62 9.45 -3.34 -3.73
CA ILE A 62 10.30 -2.68 -4.73
C ILE A 62 9.40 -1.84 -5.64
N LEU A 63 9.57 -0.52 -5.57
CA LEU A 63 8.95 0.40 -6.52
C LEU A 63 9.77 0.39 -7.82
N SER A 64 9.10 0.15 -8.94
CA SER A 64 9.74 0.13 -10.27
C SER A 64 9.38 1.39 -11.05
N LEU A 65 10.29 2.37 -11.09
CA LEU A 65 10.14 3.60 -11.87
C LEU A 65 10.98 3.48 -13.14
N GLY A 66 10.38 2.93 -14.20
CA GLY A 66 11.09 2.64 -15.45
C GLY A 66 12.14 1.54 -15.26
N LEU A 67 13.42 1.91 -15.44
CA LEU A 67 14.58 1.03 -15.22
C LEU A 67 15.08 1.03 -13.76
N VAL A 68 14.64 1.99 -12.94
CA VAL A 68 15.09 2.12 -11.55
C VAL A 68 14.23 1.26 -10.64
N LYS A 69 14.87 0.45 -9.81
CA LYS A 69 14.25 -0.33 -8.73
C LYS A 69 14.58 0.29 -7.38
N ILE A 70 13.57 0.70 -6.64
CA ILE A 70 13.72 1.39 -5.35
C ILE A 70 13.09 0.52 -4.26
N PRO A 71 13.90 -0.12 -3.40
CA PRO A 71 13.40 -0.77 -2.20
C PRO A 71 12.72 0.26 -1.30
N TYR A 72 11.59 -0.13 -0.69
CA TYR A 72 10.88 0.72 0.25
C TYR A 72 10.33 -0.08 1.42
N THR A 73 10.12 0.62 2.55
CA THR A 73 9.28 0.15 3.65
C THR A 73 8.06 1.05 3.74
N ALA A 74 6.87 0.49 3.57
CA ALA A 74 5.61 1.20 3.76
C ALA A 74 5.12 1.04 5.19
N ARG A 75 4.62 2.13 5.77
CA ARG A 75 3.89 2.13 7.05
C ARG A 75 2.68 3.03 6.94
N GLY A 76 1.56 2.63 7.52
CA GLY A 76 0.34 3.41 7.41
C GLY A 76 -0.76 2.98 8.35
N THR A 77 -1.90 3.62 8.18
CA THR A 77 -3.11 3.39 8.96
C THR A 77 -4.30 3.30 8.01
N VAL A 78 -5.23 2.41 8.32
CA VAL A 78 -6.55 2.36 7.67
C VAL A 78 -7.60 2.88 8.65
N ARG A 79 -8.32 3.93 8.24
CA ARG A 79 -9.47 4.48 8.96
C ARG A 79 -10.71 4.42 8.07
N GLY A 80 -11.67 3.57 8.43
CA GLY A 80 -12.79 3.18 7.57
C GLY A 80 -12.32 2.68 6.21
N ASP A 81 -12.59 3.47 5.18
CA ASP A 81 -12.19 3.21 3.79
C ASP A 81 -10.98 4.02 3.33
N ALA A 82 -10.49 4.93 4.17
CA ALA A 82 -9.30 5.73 3.88
C ALA A 82 -8.05 5.01 4.35
N LEU A 83 -7.02 5.06 3.51
CA LEU A 83 -5.67 4.60 3.80
C LEU A 83 -4.74 5.80 3.74
N ASP A 84 -3.97 6.03 4.80
CA ASP A 84 -2.90 7.03 4.84
C ASP A 84 -1.60 6.36 5.23
N ALA A 85 -0.57 6.52 4.41
CA ALA A 85 0.68 5.81 4.54
C ALA A 85 1.86 6.61 4.00
N VAL A 86 3.05 6.15 4.36
CA VAL A 86 4.33 6.63 3.84
C VAL A 86 5.16 5.44 3.40
N ALA A 87 5.77 5.54 2.23
CA ALA A 87 6.80 4.63 1.76
C ALA A 87 8.18 5.28 1.95
N ASP A 88 8.97 4.77 2.89
CA ASP A 88 10.34 5.24 3.09
C ASP A 88 11.29 4.54 2.13
N THR A 89 12.12 5.34 1.49
CA THR A 89 13.11 4.90 0.52
C THR A 89 14.45 5.57 0.83
N ARG A 90 15.52 5.15 0.13
CA ARG A 90 16.80 5.86 0.17
C ARG A 90 16.76 7.29 -0.41
N TYR A 91 15.66 7.65 -1.08
CA TYR A 91 15.45 8.97 -1.71
C TYR A 91 14.48 9.85 -0.90
N GLY A 92 14.19 9.45 0.35
CA GLY A 92 13.21 10.09 1.21
C GLY A 92 11.89 9.34 1.27
N SER A 93 10.92 9.98 1.90
CA SER A 93 9.61 9.43 2.24
C SER A 93 8.57 9.86 1.20
N PHE A 94 7.88 8.90 0.61
CA PHE A 94 6.85 9.14 -0.41
C PHE A 94 5.46 8.94 0.21
N PRO A 95 4.65 10.01 0.33
CA PRO A 95 3.28 9.90 0.82
C PRO A 95 2.43 9.02 -0.11
N LEU A 96 1.63 8.14 0.49
CA LEU A 96 0.68 7.27 -0.19
C LEU A 96 -0.69 7.45 0.46
N ARG A 97 -1.67 7.84 -0.35
CA ARG A 97 -3.08 7.86 0.07
C ARG A 97 -3.85 6.81 -0.70
N GLY A 98 -4.85 6.22 -0.06
CA GLY A 98 -5.73 5.26 -0.69
C GLY A 98 -7.19 5.42 -0.27
N GLN A 99 -8.07 5.04 -1.18
CA GLN A 99 -9.50 4.89 -0.91
C GLN A 99 -9.91 3.46 -1.25
N ARG A 100 -10.64 2.79 -0.35
CA ARG A 100 -11.14 1.45 -0.61
C ARG A 100 -11.97 1.46 -1.89
N HIS A 101 -11.60 0.57 -2.81
CA HIS A 101 -12.36 0.28 -4.00
C HIS A 101 -13.42 -0.74 -3.60
N GLY A 102 -14.66 -0.29 -3.41
CA GLY A 102 -15.79 -1.18 -3.15
C GLY A 102 -15.92 -2.18 -4.31
N GLN A 103 -15.88 -3.48 -4.01
CA GLN A 103 -16.38 -4.45 -4.96
C GLN A 103 -17.90 -4.42 -4.82
N ASN A 104 -18.59 -3.93 -5.86
CA ASN A 104 -19.99 -4.25 -6.05
C ASN A 104 -20.10 -5.77 -6.06
N VAL A 105 -20.64 -6.35 -4.99
CA VAL A 105 -21.25 -7.67 -5.03
C VAL A 105 -22.49 -7.53 -5.91
N GLY A 106 -22.34 -7.87 -7.18
CA GLY A 106 -23.45 -8.25 -8.04
C GLY A 106 -23.87 -9.69 -7.78
#